data_AF-A0AAV2TD56-F1
#
_entry.id   AF-A0AAV2TD56-F1
#
_cell.length_a   1.000
_cell.length_b   1.000
_cell.length_c   1.000
_cell.angle_alpha   90.00
_cell.angle_beta   90.00
_cell.angle_gamma   90.00
#
_symmetry.space_group_name_H-M   'P 1'
#
loop_
_entity.id
_entity.type
_entity.pdbx_description
1 polymer ?
#
loop_
_entity_poly.entity_id
_entity_poly.type
_entity_poly.pdbx_seq_one_letter_code
_entity_poly.pdbx_strand_id
1 'polypeptide(L)'
;MVISDDVRKIADYRNEVLRSNSPDIAGFARSMPCIKNDPKSGHLRVQAPVLVIVDVQNDFIRGTLRVDQCPAKEDPVNIIGAINDLIKKPFKKIFVSQDWHPSGHISFYENREKWKLSPKSPIKNAEQAKIGDTLIFLTSKGDERTQKLWPAHCIADTPGAALYKDLNISMSSAGKAFELIRKGTIVDVESYSAFGNGELEDSGLENHLKMCGADVVFVCGIAFDVCVAETALNAASRGYRVVLIQDATAGISKDTMQNKFAEMVSSFIHVTTMGQVPKLMSGELLPLAHIARENYRQAFPRKPCKLPPELE
;
A
#
# COMPACT_ATOMS: atom_id res chain seq x y z
N MET A 1 6.07 -2.37 20.27
CA MET A 1 7.20 -1.52 20.73
C MET A 1 6.79 -0.07 20.48
N VAL A 2 6.74 0.75 21.53
CA VAL A 2 6.26 2.15 21.46
C VAL A 2 7.24 2.95 20.62
N ILE A 3 6.77 3.49 19.50
CA ILE A 3 7.56 4.29 18.57
C ILE A 3 7.89 5.61 19.29
N SER A 4 9.17 5.79 19.63
CA SER A 4 9.68 6.86 20.51
C SER A 4 9.68 8.24 19.85
N ASP A 5 9.42 9.26 20.68
CA ASP A 5 9.60 10.73 20.61
C ASP A 5 9.74 11.50 19.26
N ASP A 6 10.30 10.92 18.21
CA ASP A 6 10.39 11.56 16.89
C ASP A 6 9.04 11.54 16.14
N VAL A 7 8.18 10.57 16.44
CA VAL A 7 6.78 10.55 15.96
C VAL A 7 5.95 11.67 16.58
N ARG A 8 6.24 12.06 17.84
CA ARG A 8 5.61 13.24 18.47
C ARG A 8 5.97 14.50 17.71
N LYS A 9 7.24 14.70 17.35
CA LYS A 9 7.68 15.87 16.58
C LYS A 9 6.99 15.98 15.21
N ILE A 10 6.76 14.86 14.52
CA ILE A 10 6.03 14.85 13.23
C ILE A 10 4.53 15.14 13.42
N ALA A 11 3.92 14.59 14.47
CA ALA A 11 2.54 14.90 14.85
C ALA A 11 2.37 16.36 15.33
N ASP A 12 3.38 16.92 15.98
CA ASP A 12 3.43 18.29 16.45
C ASP A 12 3.64 19.26 15.28
N TYR A 13 4.51 18.93 14.31
CA TYR A 13 4.63 19.66 13.05
C TYR A 13 3.30 19.67 12.27
N ARG A 14 2.57 18.54 12.25
CA ARG A 14 1.21 18.48 11.69
C ARG A 14 0.26 19.45 12.41
N ASN A 15 0.33 19.51 13.74
CA ASN A 15 -0.51 20.40 14.54
C ASN A 15 -0.12 21.88 14.36
N GLU A 16 1.15 22.20 14.15
CA GLU A 16 1.63 23.55 13.85
C GLU A 16 1.20 24.02 12.45
N VAL A 17 1.31 23.18 11.43
CA VAL A 17 0.86 23.48 10.05
C VAL A 17 -0.66 23.70 9.98
N LEU A 18 -1.43 22.98 10.80
CA LEU A 18 -2.88 23.19 10.93
C LEU A 18 -3.23 24.49 11.69
N ARG A 19 -2.37 24.95 12.61
CA ARG A 19 -2.58 26.19 13.38
C ARG A 19 -2.14 27.46 12.62
N SER A 20 -1.10 27.37 11.80
CA SER A 20 -0.49 28.54 11.14
C SER A 20 -1.22 29.03 9.89
N ASN A 21 -2.15 28.24 9.32
CA ASN A 21 -2.84 28.54 8.06
C ASN A 21 -4.38 28.68 8.22
N SER A 22 -4.88 29.24 9.32
CA SER A 22 -6.32 29.49 9.49
C SER A 22 -6.79 30.81 8.86
N PRO A 23 -7.62 30.77 7.79
CA PRO A 23 -8.75 31.67 7.67
C PRO A 23 -10.01 31.00 8.25
N ASP A 24 -10.85 31.85 8.84
CA ASP A 24 -12.03 31.58 9.66
C ASP A 24 -12.86 30.33 9.29
N ILE A 25 -12.57 29.24 10.01
CA ILE A 25 -13.23 27.93 9.91
C ILE A 25 -14.75 28.04 10.20
N ALA A 26 -15.18 29.04 10.99
CA ALA A 26 -16.58 29.20 11.39
C ALA A 26 -17.46 29.89 10.32
N GLY A 27 -16.84 30.67 9.43
CA GLY A 27 -17.53 31.31 8.29
C GLY A 27 -17.75 30.35 7.13
N PHE A 28 -16.76 29.51 6.82
CA PHE A 28 -16.78 28.63 5.65
C PHE A 28 -17.75 27.44 5.78
N ALA A 29 -17.92 26.92 7.01
CA ALA A 29 -18.84 25.82 7.32
C ALA A 29 -20.32 26.11 6.99
N ARG A 30 -20.71 27.39 6.88
CA ARG A 30 -22.11 27.80 6.60
C ARG A 30 -22.47 27.82 5.12
N SER A 31 -21.50 27.62 4.22
CA SER A 31 -21.66 27.87 2.78
C SER A 31 -21.67 26.62 1.88
N MET A 32 -21.55 25.41 2.44
CA MET A 32 -21.47 24.19 1.62
C MET A 32 -22.84 23.63 1.19
N PRO A 33 -23.04 23.33 -0.11
CA PRO A 33 -24.18 22.56 -0.59
C PRO A 33 -24.02 21.07 -0.24
N CYS A 34 -24.87 20.60 0.68
CA CYS A 34 -25.34 19.21 0.86
C CYS A 34 -24.36 18.05 0.56
N ILE A 35 -23.36 17.89 1.44
CA ILE A 35 -23.04 16.56 1.99
C ILE A 35 -24.36 16.03 2.58
N LYS A 36 -24.85 14.86 2.17
CA LYS A 36 -26.00 14.23 2.87
C LYS A 36 -25.53 13.72 4.22
N ASN A 37 -25.37 14.65 5.16
CA ASN A 37 -25.29 14.40 6.59
C ASN A 37 -26.53 13.58 6.97
N ASP A 38 -26.37 12.50 7.74
CA ASP A 38 -27.46 12.06 8.61
C ASP A 38 -27.58 13.14 9.70
N PRO A 39 -28.64 13.98 9.69
CA PRO A 39 -28.74 15.12 10.58
C PRO A 39 -28.86 14.71 12.05
N LYS A 40 -29.06 13.42 12.34
CA LYS A 40 -29.26 12.93 13.71
C LYS A 40 -27.98 12.54 14.44
N SER A 41 -26.83 12.39 13.77
CA SER A 41 -25.61 11.88 14.43
C SER A 41 -24.35 12.72 14.25
N GLY A 42 -24.20 13.55 13.21
CA GLY A 42 -22.96 14.33 13.01
C GLY A 42 -21.72 13.49 12.69
N HIS A 43 -21.87 12.21 12.31
CA HIS A 43 -20.76 11.30 11.96
C HIS A 43 -20.79 10.91 10.47
N LEU A 44 -19.64 10.95 9.79
CA LEU A 44 -19.44 10.50 8.39
C LEU A 44 -19.45 8.95 8.29
N ARG A 45 -20.59 8.30 8.07
CA ARG A 45 -20.65 6.83 8.04
C ARG A 45 -19.76 6.21 6.95
N VAL A 46 -19.06 5.12 7.29
CA VAL A 46 -18.43 4.20 6.35
C VAL A 46 -19.55 3.39 5.68
N GLN A 47 -19.72 3.54 4.36
CA GLN A 47 -20.84 2.96 3.60
C GLN A 47 -20.43 1.72 2.80
N ALA A 48 -19.19 1.68 2.32
CA ALA A 48 -18.71 0.66 1.40
C ALA A 48 -17.25 0.28 1.70
N PRO A 49 -16.95 -0.20 2.93
CA PRO A 49 -15.59 -0.56 3.30
C PRO A 49 -15.13 -1.76 2.49
N VAL A 50 -13.92 -1.69 1.96
CA VAL A 50 -13.28 -2.78 1.23
C VAL A 50 -12.00 -3.18 1.95
N LEU A 51 -11.68 -4.47 1.94
CA LEU A 51 -10.40 -5.00 2.41
C LEU A 51 -9.52 -5.37 1.21
N VAL A 52 -8.26 -4.95 1.22
CA VAL A 52 -7.20 -5.35 0.30
C VAL A 52 -6.13 -6.09 1.10
N ILE A 53 -6.00 -7.39 0.85
CA ILE A 53 -5.01 -8.27 1.46
C ILE A 53 -3.85 -8.42 0.49
N VAL A 54 -2.67 -7.95 0.87
CA VAL A 54 -1.51 -7.86 -0.03
C VAL A 54 -0.60 -9.08 0.14
N ASP A 55 -0.42 -9.83 -0.95
CA ASP A 55 0.67 -10.79 -1.19
C ASP A 55 0.95 -11.79 -0.04
N VAL A 56 -0.10 -12.38 0.53
CA VAL A 56 0.03 -13.45 1.53
C VAL A 56 0.30 -14.78 0.82
N GLN A 57 1.50 -14.90 0.25
CA GLN A 57 1.93 -16.01 -0.60
C GLN A 57 3.03 -16.85 0.03
N ASN A 58 3.22 -18.07 -0.46
CA ASN A 58 4.19 -19.01 0.09
C ASN A 58 5.62 -18.47 0.10
N ASP A 59 6.08 -17.82 -0.97
CA ASP A 59 7.46 -17.33 -1.05
C ASP A 59 7.79 -16.26 -0.01
N PHE A 60 6.83 -15.41 0.34
CA PHE A 60 7.02 -14.40 1.38
C PHE A 60 6.99 -14.95 2.80
N ILE A 61 6.40 -16.13 3.01
CA ILE A 61 6.20 -16.70 4.35
C ILE A 61 7.18 -17.83 4.65
N ARG A 62 7.25 -18.86 3.79
CA ARG A 62 8.09 -20.06 3.97
C ARG A 62 8.85 -20.51 2.72
N GLY A 63 8.85 -19.73 1.63
CA GLY A 63 9.53 -20.06 0.37
C GLY A 63 10.82 -19.27 0.13
N THR A 64 10.99 -18.70 -1.06
CA THR A 64 12.28 -18.15 -1.51
C THR A 64 12.60 -16.74 -1.02
N LEU A 65 11.59 -15.91 -0.69
CA LEU A 65 11.76 -14.52 -0.24
C LEU A 65 11.11 -14.29 1.12
N ARG A 66 11.50 -15.10 2.10
CA ARG A 66 10.90 -15.10 3.43
C ARG A 66 11.15 -13.82 4.21
N VAL A 67 10.08 -13.18 4.65
CA VAL A 67 10.15 -11.96 5.47
C VAL A 67 10.80 -12.22 6.84
N ASP A 68 10.64 -13.43 7.41
CA ASP A 68 11.29 -13.80 8.67
C ASP A 68 12.82 -13.86 8.60
N GLN A 69 13.38 -13.95 7.40
CA GLN A 69 14.84 -13.88 7.18
C GLN A 69 15.34 -12.46 6.99
N CYS A 70 14.46 -11.49 6.72
CA CYS A 70 14.83 -10.09 6.55
C CYS A 70 15.28 -9.43 7.87
N PRO A 71 15.97 -8.27 7.83
CA PRO A 71 16.52 -7.60 9.01
C PRO A 71 15.53 -7.32 10.16
N ALA A 72 14.25 -7.10 9.87
CA ALA A 72 13.23 -6.86 10.88
C ALA A 72 12.94 -8.09 11.76
N LYS A 73 13.17 -9.31 11.22
CA LYS A 73 12.89 -10.60 11.88
C LYS A 73 11.43 -10.76 12.34
N GLU A 74 10.49 -10.14 11.63
CA GLU A 74 9.06 -10.35 11.85
C GLU A 74 8.63 -11.66 11.19
N ASP A 75 7.96 -12.55 11.93
CA ASP A 75 7.43 -13.79 11.36
C ASP A 75 6.06 -13.52 10.70
N PRO A 76 5.94 -13.62 9.36
CA PRO A 76 4.69 -13.38 8.66
C PRO A 76 3.61 -14.43 8.94
N VAL A 77 3.91 -15.56 9.60
CA VAL A 77 2.85 -16.46 10.08
C VAL A 77 2.01 -15.81 11.19
N ASN A 78 2.61 -14.93 12.00
CA ASN A 78 1.93 -14.31 13.15
C ASN A 78 0.76 -13.40 12.74
N ILE A 79 0.76 -12.89 11.51
CA ILE A 79 -0.31 -11.99 11.03
C ILE A 79 -1.50 -12.76 10.44
N ILE A 80 -1.36 -14.04 10.13
CA ILE A 80 -2.39 -14.84 9.45
C ILE A 80 -3.68 -14.91 10.27
N GLY A 81 -3.56 -15.08 11.59
CA GLY A 81 -4.72 -15.07 12.50
C GLY A 81 -5.49 -13.74 12.46
N ALA A 82 -4.76 -12.62 12.51
CA ALA A 82 -5.35 -11.28 12.43
C ALA A 82 -6.02 -11.02 11.08
N ILE A 83 -5.40 -11.43 9.97
CA ILE A 83 -5.99 -11.31 8.62
C ILE A 83 -7.26 -12.18 8.51
N ASN A 84 -7.22 -13.41 9.01
CA ASN A 84 -8.40 -14.28 9.05
C ASN A 84 -9.54 -13.69 9.88
N ASP A 85 -9.25 -12.94 10.94
CA ASP A 85 -10.26 -12.21 11.71
C ASP A 85 -10.76 -10.93 11.01
N LEU A 86 -9.93 -10.27 10.18
CA LEU A 86 -10.37 -9.20 9.27
C LEU A 86 -11.35 -9.71 8.24
N ILE A 87 -11.09 -10.86 7.61
CA ILE A 87 -11.95 -11.46 6.59
C ILE A 87 -13.38 -11.69 7.11
N LYS A 88 -13.54 -11.92 8.42
CA LYS A 88 -14.83 -12.09 9.09
C LYS A 88 -15.58 -10.77 9.34
N LYS A 89 -14.96 -9.61 9.14
CA LYS A 89 -15.60 -8.30 9.34
C LYS A 89 -16.51 -7.94 8.16
N PRO A 90 -17.52 -7.07 8.34
CA PRO A 90 -18.52 -6.76 7.31
C PRO A 90 -17.98 -5.85 6.20
N PHE A 91 -16.98 -6.33 5.45
CA PHE A 91 -16.48 -5.67 4.25
C PHE A 91 -17.44 -5.89 3.08
N LYS A 92 -17.64 -4.84 2.28
CA LYS A 92 -18.47 -4.89 1.07
C LYS A 92 -17.89 -5.83 0.02
N LYS A 93 -16.55 -5.86 -0.08
CA LYS A 93 -15.75 -6.72 -0.96
C LYS A 93 -14.36 -6.93 -0.35
N ILE A 94 -13.74 -8.06 -0.65
CA ILE A 94 -12.36 -8.38 -0.29
C ILE A 94 -11.59 -8.62 -1.58
N PHE A 95 -10.47 -7.93 -1.74
CA PHE A 95 -9.49 -8.14 -2.81
C PHE A 95 -8.23 -8.76 -2.19
N VAL A 96 -7.63 -9.69 -2.91
CA VAL A 96 -6.39 -10.35 -2.52
C VAL A 96 -5.41 -10.17 -3.65
N SER A 97 -4.25 -9.56 -3.40
CA SER A 97 -3.22 -9.48 -4.41
C SER A 97 -2.30 -10.69 -4.40
N GLN A 98 -1.73 -10.98 -5.56
CA GLN A 98 -0.61 -11.89 -5.74
C GLN A 98 0.45 -11.20 -6.59
N ASP A 99 1.70 -11.23 -6.13
CA ASP A 99 2.83 -11.16 -7.05
C ASP A 99 2.78 -12.36 -7.98
N TRP A 100 2.94 -12.11 -9.27
CA TRP A 100 2.74 -13.10 -10.30
C TRP A 100 3.73 -12.93 -11.45
N HIS A 101 5.00 -13.15 -11.12
CA HIS A 101 6.11 -12.80 -12.00
C HIS A 101 6.38 -13.85 -13.08
N PRO A 102 6.68 -13.45 -14.32
CA PRO A 102 7.30 -14.36 -15.28
C PRO A 102 8.69 -14.78 -14.80
N SER A 103 9.15 -15.99 -15.14
CA SER A 103 10.47 -16.50 -14.68
C SER A 103 11.66 -15.64 -15.12
N GLY A 104 11.51 -14.87 -16.22
CA GLY A 104 12.49 -13.93 -16.74
C GLY A 104 12.43 -12.51 -16.15
N HIS A 105 11.64 -12.29 -15.09
CA HIS A 105 11.35 -10.94 -14.58
C HIS A 105 12.62 -10.14 -14.21
N ILE A 106 12.57 -8.84 -14.49
CA ILE A 106 13.68 -7.88 -14.35
C ILE A 106 14.14 -7.68 -12.91
N SER A 107 13.26 -7.92 -11.94
CA SER A 107 13.59 -7.78 -10.53
C SER A 107 14.37 -8.95 -9.94
N PHE A 108 14.46 -10.08 -10.65
CA PHE A 108 15.15 -11.24 -10.13
C PHE A 108 16.66 -11.11 -10.26
N TYR A 109 17.35 -11.31 -9.15
CA TYR A 109 18.80 -11.39 -9.05
C TYR A 109 19.36 -12.40 -10.05
N GLU A 110 18.72 -13.56 -10.20
CA GLU A 110 19.10 -14.64 -11.12
C GLU A 110 19.03 -14.22 -12.60
N ASN A 111 18.27 -13.16 -12.92
CA ASN A 111 18.16 -12.63 -14.28
C ASN A 111 19.02 -11.38 -14.51
N ARG A 112 19.75 -10.87 -13.52
CA ARG A 112 20.48 -9.59 -13.61
C ARG A 112 21.46 -9.49 -14.79
N GLU A 113 22.04 -10.61 -15.21
CA GLU A 113 22.99 -10.69 -16.34
C GLU A 113 22.29 -10.82 -17.70
N LYS A 114 21.00 -11.18 -17.72
CA LYS A 114 20.20 -11.30 -18.94
C LYS A 114 19.71 -9.94 -19.44
N TRP A 115 19.66 -8.95 -18.56
CA TRP A 115 19.22 -7.59 -18.87
C TRP A 115 20.41 -6.70 -19.22
N LYS A 116 20.23 -5.87 -20.24
CA LYS A 116 21.25 -4.90 -20.64
C LYS A 116 21.32 -3.79 -19.59
N LEU A 117 22.48 -3.58 -18.98
CA LEU A 117 22.70 -2.46 -18.06
C LEU A 117 22.74 -1.13 -18.80
N SER A 118 22.10 -0.12 -18.21
CA SER A 118 22.31 1.27 -18.61
C SER A 118 23.70 1.74 -18.17
N PRO A 119 24.39 2.58 -18.98
CA PRO A 119 25.60 3.27 -18.54
C PRO A 119 25.44 4.08 -17.25
N LYS A 120 24.21 4.51 -16.92
CA LYS A 120 23.88 5.26 -15.70
C LYS A 120 23.76 4.38 -14.45
N SER A 121 23.71 3.06 -14.61
CA SER A 121 23.62 2.14 -13.47
C SER A 121 24.76 2.38 -12.46
N PRO A 122 24.49 2.43 -11.15
CA PRO A 122 25.52 2.68 -10.15
C PRO A 122 26.56 1.54 -10.11
N ILE A 123 26.11 0.31 -10.33
CA ILE A 123 26.97 -0.86 -10.50
C ILE A 123 27.17 -1.10 -11.99
N LYS A 124 28.44 -1.18 -12.40
CA LYS A 124 28.85 -1.25 -13.83
C LYS A 124 28.94 -2.67 -14.38
N ASN A 125 29.02 -3.68 -13.51
CA ASN A 125 28.97 -5.08 -13.89
C ASN A 125 27.86 -5.79 -13.10
N ALA A 126 26.88 -6.36 -13.80
CA ALA A 126 25.75 -7.06 -13.19
C ALA A 126 26.18 -8.27 -12.34
N GLU A 127 27.30 -8.92 -12.68
CA GLU A 127 27.86 -10.04 -11.93
C GLU A 127 28.27 -9.66 -10.50
N GLN A 128 28.67 -8.40 -10.30
CA GLN A 128 29.12 -7.87 -9.00
C GLN A 128 27.97 -7.41 -8.11
N ALA A 129 26.77 -7.25 -8.68
CA ALA A 129 25.59 -6.91 -7.91
C ALA A 129 25.22 -8.04 -6.96
N LYS A 130 24.59 -7.68 -5.84
CA LYS A 130 24.10 -8.58 -4.80
C LYS A 130 22.58 -8.46 -4.69
N ILE A 131 21.96 -9.45 -4.04
CA ILE A 131 20.55 -9.33 -3.64
C ILE A 131 20.38 -8.07 -2.80
N GLY A 132 19.36 -7.27 -3.13
CA GLY A 132 19.08 -5.99 -2.49
C GLY A 132 19.73 -4.77 -3.14
N ASP A 133 20.73 -4.96 -4.02
CA ASP A 133 21.30 -3.85 -4.79
C ASP A 133 20.29 -3.29 -5.79
N THR A 134 20.51 -2.03 -6.19
CA THR A 134 19.71 -1.35 -7.20
C THR A 134 20.54 -1.12 -8.46
N LEU A 135 20.00 -1.54 -9.60
CA LEU A 135 20.60 -1.40 -10.92
C LEU A 135 19.72 -0.51 -11.80
N ILE A 136 20.28 -0.02 -12.90
CA ILE A 136 19.48 0.60 -13.97
C ILE A 136 19.62 -0.25 -15.22
N PHE A 137 18.52 -0.86 -15.66
CA PHE A 137 18.47 -1.71 -16.85
C PHE A 137 17.80 -0.97 -18.02
N LEU A 138 18.11 -1.41 -19.24
CA LEU A 138 17.36 -1.07 -20.45
C LEU A 138 16.27 -2.14 -20.68
N THR A 139 15.02 -1.69 -20.83
CA THR A 139 13.87 -2.58 -21.11
C THR A 139 13.92 -3.13 -22.52
N SER A 140 12.97 -4.02 -22.85
CA SER A 140 12.75 -4.51 -24.21
C SER A 140 12.48 -3.38 -25.22
N LYS A 141 11.96 -2.23 -24.76
CA LYS A 141 11.70 -1.03 -25.58
C LYS A 141 12.86 -0.03 -25.58
N GLY A 142 13.92 -0.29 -24.82
CA GLY A 142 15.08 0.59 -24.69
C GLY A 142 14.94 1.69 -23.63
N ASP A 143 13.88 1.68 -22.82
CA ASP A 143 13.69 2.62 -21.72
C ASP A 143 14.60 2.25 -20.53
N GLU A 144 15.03 3.23 -19.75
CA GLU A 144 15.75 2.99 -18.50
C GLU A 144 14.79 2.66 -17.35
N ARG A 145 15.11 1.62 -16.56
CA ARG A 145 14.38 1.23 -15.35
C ARG A 145 15.34 1.03 -14.18
N THR A 146 15.13 1.82 -13.13
CA THR A 146 15.76 1.61 -11.83
C THR A 146 15.09 0.44 -11.14
N GLN A 147 15.85 -0.62 -10.85
CA GLN A 147 15.33 -1.87 -10.33
C GLN A 147 16.14 -2.36 -9.15
N LYS A 148 15.46 -2.62 -8.03
CA LYS A 148 16.04 -3.35 -6.89
C LYS A 148 16.01 -4.84 -7.17
N LEU A 149 17.11 -5.54 -6.90
CA LEU A 149 17.21 -6.97 -7.09
C LEU A 149 16.65 -7.75 -5.88
N TRP A 150 15.82 -8.74 -6.18
CA TRP A 150 15.26 -9.70 -5.23
C TRP A 150 15.63 -11.12 -5.67
N PRO A 151 15.73 -12.11 -4.75
CA PRO A 151 15.76 -13.51 -5.15
C PRO A 151 14.54 -13.82 -6.02
N ALA A 152 14.64 -14.77 -6.95
CA ALA A 152 13.49 -15.22 -7.72
C ALA A 152 12.38 -15.71 -6.79
N HIS A 153 11.17 -15.16 -6.94
CA HIS A 153 10.04 -15.38 -6.05
C HIS A 153 8.73 -15.21 -6.80
N CYS A 154 7.66 -15.78 -6.27
CA CYS A 154 6.30 -15.67 -6.78
C CYS A 154 6.21 -15.87 -8.31
N ILE A 155 7.00 -16.82 -8.83
CA ILE A 155 6.99 -17.15 -10.26
C ILE A 155 5.62 -17.73 -10.60
N ALA A 156 5.01 -17.22 -11.66
CA ALA A 156 3.71 -17.64 -12.17
C ALA A 156 3.62 -19.17 -12.27
N ASP A 157 2.48 -19.70 -11.82
CA ASP A 157 2.13 -21.12 -11.85
C ASP A 157 3.07 -22.05 -11.04
N THR A 158 3.85 -21.48 -10.12
CA THR A 158 4.66 -22.26 -9.16
C THR A 158 4.02 -22.33 -7.78
N PRO A 159 4.37 -23.32 -6.94
CA PRO A 159 3.93 -23.37 -5.56
C PRO A 159 4.30 -22.12 -4.75
N GLY A 160 5.43 -21.46 -5.07
CA GLY A 160 5.88 -20.25 -4.39
C GLY A 160 4.91 -19.07 -4.53
N ALA A 161 4.26 -18.95 -5.70
CA ALA A 161 3.27 -17.91 -5.97
C ALA A 161 1.87 -18.21 -5.41
N ALA A 162 1.59 -19.45 -4.98
CA ALA A 162 0.29 -19.76 -4.40
C ALA A 162 0.06 -18.99 -3.09
N LEU A 163 -1.21 -18.63 -2.84
CA LEU A 163 -1.63 -18.07 -1.56
C LEU A 163 -1.30 -19.05 -0.43
N TYR A 164 -0.92 -18.50 0.73
CA TYR A 164 -0.55 -19.33 1.87
C TYR A 164 -1.75 -20.15 2.36
N LYS A 165 -1.52 -21.44 2.58
CA LYS A 165 -2.58 -22.43 2.88
C LYS A 165 -3.45 -22.09 4.09
N ASP A 166 -2.92 -21.35 5.07
CA ASP A 166 -3.62 -21.02 6.31
C ASP A 166 -4.38 -19.68 6.21
N LEU A 167 -4.32 -19.01 5.05
CA LEU A 167 -5.16 -17.86 4.75
C LEU A 167 -6.54 -18.33 4.29
N ASN A 168 -7.56 -18.09 5.12
CA ASN A 168 -8.89 -18.66 4.98
C ASN A 168 -9.76 -17.84 4.03
N ILE A 169 -9.61 -18.05 2.71
CA ILE A 169 -10.35 -17.31 1.69
C ILE A 169 -11.53 -18.07 1.08
N SER A 170 -12.14 -18.97 1.85
CA SER A 170 -13.26 -19.78 1.38
C SER A 170 -14.55 -18.97 1.18
N MET A 171 -14.90 -18.06 2.09
CA MET A 171 -16.01 -17.10 2.00
C MET A 171 -15.82 -15.96 3.00
N SER A 172 -16.16 -14.71 2.63
CA SER A 172 -16.28 -13.62 3.63
C SER A 172 -17.51 -13.83 4.52
N SER A 173 -17.58 -13.16 5.67
CA SER A 173 -18.77 -13.20 6.55
C SER A 173 -20.06 -12.70 5.90
N ALA A 174 -19.94 -11.94 4.80
CA ALA A 174 -21.05 -11.49 3.98
C ALA A 174 -21.42 -12.48 2.85
N GLY A 175 -20.85 -13.69 2.84
CA GLY A 175 -21.10 -14.72 1.83
C GLY A 175 -20.56 -14.36 0.44
N LYS A 176 -19.55 -13.49 0.35
CA LYS A 176 -18.96 -13.08 -0.93
C LYS A 176 -17.59 -13.70 -1.12
N ALA A 177 -17.36 -14.22 -2.32
CA ALA A 177 -16.02 -14.60 -2.76
C ALA A 177 -15.09 -13.38 -2.82
N PHE A 178 -13.84 -13.60 -2.41
CA PHE A 178 -12.77 -12.66 -2.68
C PHE A 178 -12.54 -12.52 -4.19
N GLU A 179 -11.81 -11.47 -4.56
CA GLU A 179 -11.38 -11.25 -5.93
C GLU A 179 -9.87 -11.15 -5.97
N LEU A 180 -9.27 -11.93 -6.86
CA LEU A 180 -7.84 -12.06 -6.99
C LEU A 180 -7.32 -11.00 -7.97
N ILE A 181 -6.30 -10.25 -7.55
CA ILE A 181 -5.62 -9.24 -8.37
C ILE A 181 -4.17 -9.66 -8.53
N ARG A 182 -3.70 -9.87 -9.76
CA ARG A 182 -2.30 -10.20 -10.03
C ARG A 182 -1.54 -8.93 -10.41
N LYS A 183 -0.29 -8.83 -9.98
CA LYS A 183 0.64 -7.72 -10.28
C LYS A 183 2.04 -8.25 -10.60
N GLY A 184 2.88 -7.42 -11.21
CA GLY A 184 4.24 -7.80 -11.57
C GLY A 184 4.27 -8.81 -12.73
N THR A 185 3.25 -8.77 -13.59
CA THR A 185 3.03 -9.77 -14.66
C THR A 185 3.85 -9.47 -15.92
N ILE A 186 4.37 -8.25 -16.03
CA ILE A 186 5.14 -7.78 -17.19
C ILE A 186 6.62 -7.97 -16.91
N VAL A 187 7.32 -8.66 -17.81
CA VAL A 187 8.70 -9.15 -17.58
C VAL A 187 9.73 -8.05 -17.27
N ASP A 188 9.56 -6.84 -17.79
CA ASP A 188 10.46 -5.68 -17.59
C ASP A 188 9.84 -4.53 -16.79
N VAL A 189 8.76 -4.81 -16.04
CA VAL A 189 8.09 -3.82 -15.18
C VAL A 189 7.82 -4.45 -13.82
N GLU A 190 8.53 -3.97 -12.79
CA GLU A 190 8.22 -4.28 -11.40
C GLU A 190 6.93 -3.59 -10.96
N SER A 191 6.14 -4.23 -10.10
CA SER A 191 4.93 -3.62 -9.53
C SER A 191 4.70 -4.05 -8.09
N TYR A 192 5.17 -3.21 -7.16
CA TYR A 192 4.89 -3.39 -5.74
C TYR A 192 3.42 -3.08 -5.39
N SER A 193 2.83 -2.06 -6.00
CA SER A 193 1.46 -1.67 -5.70
C SER A 193 0.47 -2.67 -6.30
N ALA A 194 -0.57 -3.04 -5.54
CA ALA A 194 -1.69 -3.82 -6.07
C ALA A 194 -2.51 -3.05 -7.12
N PHE A 195 -2.24 -1.77 -7.35
CA PHE A 195 -2.79 -0.97 -8.46
C PHE A 195 -2.00 -1.07 -9.76
N GLY A 196 -0.82 -1.73 -9.76
CA GLY A 196 0.11 -1.71 -10.89
C GLY A 196 1.23 -0.67 -10.72
N ASN A 197 1.95 -0.37 -11.81
CA ASN A 197 3.06 0.58 -11.84
C ASN A 197 2.76 1.74 -12.79
N GLY A 198 1.93 2.69 -12.33
CA GLY A 198 1.59 3.89 -13.09
C GLY A 198 0.96 3.56 -14.45
N GLU A 199 1.56 4.04 -15.53
CA GLU A 199 1.11 3.75 -16.91
C GLU A 199 1.73 2.46 -17.49
N LEU A 200 2.66 1.83 -16.77
CA LEU A 200 3.41 0.66 -17.26
C LEU A 200 2.67 -0.66 -17.02
N GLU A 201 1.92 -0.76 -15.93
CA GLU A 201 1.06 -1.90 -15.62
C GLU A 201 -0.18 -1.38 -14.88
N ASP A 202 -1.37 -1.80 -15.31
CA ASP A 202 -2.64 -1.61 -14.58
C ASP A 202 -3.17 -2.99 -14.20
N SER A 203 -3.31 -3.24 -12.90
CA SER A 203 -3.85 -4.51 -12.38
C SER A 203 -5.38 -4.61 -12.47
N GLY A 204 -6.05 -3.50 -12.78
CA GLY A 204 -7.50 -3.34 -12.80
C GLY A 204 -8.12 -3.02 -11.44
N LEU A 205 -7.37 -3.10 -10.32
CA LEU A 205 -7.91 -2.94 -8.96
C LEU A 205 -8.74 -1.65 -8.79
N GLU A 206 -8.31 -0.54 -9.38
CA GLU A 206 -9.05 0.73 -9.30
C GLU A 206 -10.46 0.62 -9.90
N ASN A 207 -10.61 -0.07 -11.03
CA ASN A 207 -11.90 -0.27 -11.66
C ASN A 207 -12.82 -1.13 -10.78
N HIS A 208 -12.29 -2.19 -10.16
CA HIS A 208 -13.07 -3.02 -9.24
C HIS A 208 -13.50 -2.25 -7.98
N LEU A 209 -12.62 -1.41 -7.42
CA LEU A 209 -12.96 -0.52 -6.31
C LEU A 209 -14.07 0.47 -6.68
N LYS A 210 -13.99 1.10 -7.86
CA LYS A 210 -15.03 2.00 -8.36
C LYS A 210 -16.36 1.28 -8.58
N MET A 211 -16.33 0.09 -9.19
CA MET A 211 -17.54 -0.71 -9.46
C MET A 211 -18.27 -1.13 -8.19
N CYS A 212 -17.54 -1.46 -7.12
CA CYS A 212 -18.15 -1.73 -5.83
C CYS A 212 -18.44 -0.46 -5.00
N GLY A 213 -18.16 0.73 -5.53
CA GLY A 213 -18.38 2.01 -4.86
C GLY A 213 -17.59 2.14 -3.56
N ALA A 214 -16.36 1.63 -3.54
CA ALA A 214 -15.50 1.62 -2.36
C ALA A 214 -15.28 3.05 -1.85
N ASP A 215 -15.55 3.27 -0.57
CA ASP A 215 -15.42 4.58 0.06
C ASP A 215 -14.29 4.63 1.08
N VAL A 216 -13.89 3.47 1.62
CA VAL A 216 -12.72 3.26 2.49
C VAL A 216 -12.02 1.95 2.09
N VAL A 217 -10.71 2.00 1.95
CA VAL A 217 -9.84 0.86 1.64
C VAL A 217 -9.02 0.51 2.88
N PHE A 218 -9.27 -0.66 3.45
CA PHE A 218 -8.47 -1.26 4.50
C PHE A 218 -7.37 -2.09 3.86
N VAL A 219 -6.12 -1.91 4.30
CA VAL A 219 -4.95 -2.58 3.74
C VAL A 219 -4.24 -3.38 4.83
N CYS A 220 -3.88 -4.62 4.52
CA CYS A 220 -3.05 -5.50 5.36
C CYS A 220 -2.22 -6.45 4.46
N GLY A 221 -1.37 -7.29 5.04
CA GLY A 221 -0.57 -8.27 4.29
C GLY A 221 0.94 -8.00 4.32
N ILE A 222 1.65 -8.35 3.25
CA ILE A 222 3.11 -8.45 3.21
C ILE A 222 3.66 -7.77 1.94
N ALA A 223 4.81 -7.09 1.95
CA ALA A 223 5.54 -6.59 3.12
C ALA A 223 5.08 -5.17 3.47
N PHE A 224 5.03 -4.82 4.77
CA PHE A 224 4.59 -3.52 5.29
C PHE A 224 5.22 -2.35 4.54
N ASP A 225 6.54 -2.38 4.38
CA ASP A 225 7.40 -1.32 3.85
C ASP A 225 7.69 -1.44 2.35
N VAL A 226 7.00 -2.35 1.66
CA VAL A 226 7.08 -2.54 0.21
C VAL A 226 5.66 -2.55 -0.36
N CYS A 227 5.12 -3.71 -0.74
CA CYS A 227 3.85 -3.84 -1.45
C CYS A 227 2.66 -3.25 -0.68
N VAL A 228 2.64 -3.40 0.65
CA VAL A 228 1.58 -2.86 1.50
C VAL A 228 1.61 -1.33 1.51
N ALA A 229 2.77 -0.73 1.78
CA ALA A 229 2.93 0.72 1.77
C ALA A 229 2.63 1.31 0.39
N GLU A 230 3.18 0.74 -0.69
CA GLU A 230 2.94 1.21 -2.05
C GLU A 230 1.47 1.10 -2.46
N THR A 231 0.79 0.03 -2.05
CA THR A 231 -0.66 -0.12 -2.25
C THR A 231 -1.45 0.93 -1.48
N ALA A 232 -1.13 1.14 -0.21
CA ALA A 232 -1.81 2.13 0.64
C ALA A 232 -1.62 3.57 0.12
N LEU A 233 -0.39 3.92 -0.27
CA LEU A 233 -0.03 5.22 -0.84
C LEU A 233 -0.71 5.44 -2.21
N ASN A 234 -0.79 4.41 -3.06
CA ASN A 234 -1.49 4.50 -4.35
C ASN A 234 -3.01 4.62 -4.18
N ALA A 235 -3.61 3.92 -3.22
CA ALA A 235 -5.02 4.11 -2.87
C ALA A 235 -5.26 5.55 -2.37
N ALA A 236 -4.37 6.05 -1.50
CA ALA A 236 -4.43 7.41 -1.01
C ALA A 236 -4.30 8.38 -2.18
N SER A 237 -3.29 8.30 -3.04
CA SER A 237 -3.10 9.27 -4.14
C SER A 237 -4.32 9.37 -5.08
N ARG A 238 -5.05 8.26 -5.29
CA ARG A 238 -6.31 8.16 -6.06
C ARG A 238 -7.56 8.68 -5.35
N GLY A 239 -7.43 9.02 -4.07
CA GLY A 239 -8.47 9.67 -3.29
C GLY A 239 -9.33 8.77 -2.43
N TYR A 240 -9.00 7.49 -2.33
CA TYR A 240 -9.60 6.65 -1.32
C TYR A 240 -9.19 7.10 0.08
N ARG A 241 -10.10 6.88 1.03
CA ARG A 241 -9.78 6.87 2.46
C ARG A 241 -9.08 5.57 2.75
N VAL A 242 -7.93 5.61 3.41
CA VAL A 242 -7.10 4.41 3.59
C VAL A 242 -6.86 4.18 5.06
N VAL A 243 -7.09 2.95 5.48
CA VAL A 243 -6.80 2.45 6.82
C VAL A 243 -5.79 1.31 6.71
N LEU A 244 -4.62 1.45 7.31
CA LEU A 244 -3.63 0.39 7.39
C LEU A 244 -3.75 -0.33 8.73
N ILE A 245 -3.87 -1.66 8.69
CA ILE A 245 -3.94 -2.49 9.91
C ILE A 245 -2.56 -3.07 10.22
N GLN A 246 -1.79 -2.35 11.03
CA GLN A 246 -0.37 -2.60 11.26
C GLN A 246 -0.07 -3.98 11.87
N ASP A 247 -0.86 -4.44 12.83
CA ASP A 247 -0.72 -5.77 13.45
C ASP A 247 -1.26 -6.91 12.57
N ALA A 248 -1.75 -6.59 11.37
CA ALA A 248 -2.04 -7.54 10.30
C ALA A 248 -1.04 -7.39 9.13
N THR A 249 0.17 -6.91 9.40
CA THR A 249 1.26 -6.77 8.42
C THR A 249 2.61 -7.21 8.99
N ALA A 250 3.51 -7.63 8.11
CA ALA A 250 4.90 -7.95 8.45
C ALA A 250 5.84 -7.21 7.50
N GLY A 251 6.93 -6.63 7.99
CA GLY A 251 7.88 -5.84 7.18
C GLY A 251 9.29 -6.42 7.10
N ILE A 252 10.09 -5.88 6.18
CA ILE A 252 11.43 -6.40 5.88
C ILE A 252 12.52 -5.75 6.73
N SER A 253 12.46 -4.45 7.02
CA SER A 253 13.46 -3.75 7.82
C SER A 253 12.84 -2.65 8.67
N LYS A 254 13.34 -2.50 9.90
CA LYS A 254 12.83 -1.51 10.86
C LYS A 254 12.94 -0.08 10.32
N ASP A 255 14.04 0.24 9.65
CA ASP A 255 14.30 1.59 9.15
C ASP A 255 13.36 1.94 7.98
N THR A 256 13.18 1.01 7.04
CA THR A 256 12.26 1.22 5.91
C THR A 256 10.81 1.22 6.36
N MET A 257 10.44 0.41 7.35
CA MET A 257 9.13 0.50 8.00
C MET A 257 8.89 1.86 8.67
N GLN A 258 9.86 2.40 9.40
CA GLN A 258 9.73 3.73 10.00
C GLN A 258 9.54 4.83 8.95
N ASN A 259 10.35 4.79 7.87
CA ASN A 259 10.25 5.75 6.78
C ASN A 259 8.89 5.68 6.07
N LYS A 260 8.42 4.46 5.74
CA LYS A 260 7.11 4.26 5.10
C LYS A 260 5.95 4.61 6.03
N PHE A 261 6.08 4.36 7.34
CA PHE A 261 5.09 4.81 8.31
C PHE A 261 4.95 6.35 8.29
N ALA A 262 6.06 7.08 8.31
CA ALA A 262 6.03 8.55 8.25
C ALA A 262 5.41 9.06 6.94
N GLU A 263 5.74 8.45 5.80
CA GLU A 263 5.16 8.76 4.49
C GLU A 263 3.64 8.50 4.44
N MET A 264 3.18 7.39 5.02
CA MET A 264 1.77 7.07 5.08
C MET A 264 1.00 8.07 5.94
N VAL A 265 1.55 8.45 7.10
CA VAL A 265 0.93 9.44 7.99
C VAL A 265 0.87 10.82 7.31
N SER A 266 1.92 11.26 6.62
CA SER A 266 1.92 12.53 5.88
C SER A 266 0.95 12.51 4.69
N SER A 267 0.67 11.32 4.15
CA SER A 267 -0.34 11.08 3.11
C SER A 267 -1.76 10.91 3.64
N PHE A 268 -2.00 11.23 4.93
CA PHE A 268 -3.29 11.11 5.62
C PHE A 268 -3.86 9.68 5.65
N ILE A 269 -3.00 8.66 5.57
CA ILE A 269 -3.38 7.27 5.78
C ILE A 269 -3.53 7.03 7.28
N HIS A 270 -4.64 6.44 7.70
CA HIS A 270 -4.86 6.11 9.10
C HIS A 270 -4.21 4.76 9.42
N VAL A 271 -3.08 4.78 10.11
CA VAL A 271 -2.43 3.57 10.61
C VAL A 271 -2.98 3.22 11.99
N THR A 272 -3.43 1.98 12.16
CA THR A 272 -4.10 1.51 13.38
C THR A 272 -3.89 0.01 13.59
N THR A 273 -4.51 -0.57 14.61
CA THR A 273 -4.45 -1.99 14.94
C THR A 273 -5.82 -2.65 14.89
N MET A 274 -5.84 -4.00 14.87
CA MET A 274 -7.04 -4.83 14.84
C MET A 274 -8.07 -4.44 15.90
N GLY A 275 -7.62 -4.08 17.11
CA GLY A 275 -8.49 -3.69 18.21
C GLY A 275 -9.37 -2.46 17.92
N GLN A 276 -8.97 -1.60 16.97
CA GLN A 276 -9.73 -0.40 16.60
C GLN A 276 -10.69 -0.63 15.43
N VAL A 277 -10.55 -1.73 14.69
CA VAL A 277 -11.36 -2.01 13.49
C VAL A 277 -12.86 -1.99 13.77
N PRO A 278 -13.39 -2.59 14.86
CA PRO A 278 -14.82 -2.53 15.16
C PRO A 278 -15.34 -1.09 15.30
N LYS A 279 -14.56 -0.19 15.91
CA LYS A 279 -14.93 1.22 16.11
C LYS A 279 -14.85 2.03 14.81
N LEU A 280 -13.88 1.72 13.95
CA LEU A 280 -13.78 2.32 12.62
C LEU A 280 -14.97 1.93 11.73
N MET A 281 -15.36 0.65 11.79
CA MET A 281 -16.49 0.14 11.00
C MET A 281 -17.85 0.62 11.51
N SER A 282 -18.02 0.80 12.82
CA SER A 282 -19.24 1.37 13.40
C SER A 282 -19.39 2.87 13.15
N GLY A 283 -18.31 3.54 12.72
CA GLY A 283 -18.25 4.99 12.56
C GLY A 283 -18.02 5.75 13.88
N GLU A 284 -17.78 5.05 14.99
CA GLU A 284 -17.43 5.63 16.30
C GLU A 284 -16.05 6.30 16.27
N LEU A 285 -15.12 5.73 15.49
CA LEU A 285 -13.77 6.24 15.33
C LEU A 285 -13.54 6.63 13.87
N LEU A 286 -14.11 7.75 13.44
CA LEU A 286 -13.75 8.32 12.14
C LEU A 286 -12.51 9.21 12.32
N PRO A 287 -11.37 8.91 11.67
CA PRO A 287 -10.16 9.69 11.90
C PRO A 287 -10.36 11.14 11.42
N LEU A 288 -10.19 12.12 12.31
CA LEU A 288 -10.22 13.57 12.01
C LEU A 288 -9.27 13.98 10.88
N ALA A 289 -8.24 13.17 10.60
CA ALA A 289 -7.34 13.35 9.46
C ALA A 289 -8.08 13.41 8.11
N HIS A 290 -9.26 12.79 8.01
CA HIS A 290 -10.12 12.83 6.83
C HIS A 290 -10.71 14.21 6.58
N ILE A 291 -11.15 14.91 7.64
CA ILE A 291 -11.64 16.28 7.54
C ILE A 291 -10.50 17.20 7.08
N ALA A 292 -9.29 17.01 7.61
CA ALA A 292 -8.13 17.79 7.19
C ALA A 292 -7.81 17.60 5.69
N ARG A 293 -7.96 16.39 5.15
CA ARG A 293 -7.68 16.08 3.74
C ARG A 293 -8.75 16.60 2.77
N GLU A 294 -10.03 16.47 3.09
CA GLU A 294 -11.11 17.04 2.28
C GLU A 294 -11.04 18.57 2.27
N ASN A 295 -10.81 19.17 3.44
CA ASN A 295 -10.57 20.61 3.54
C ASN A 295 -9.33 21.04 2.74
N TYR A 296 -8.24 20.27 2.79
CA TYR A 296 -7.03 20.55 1.99
C TYR A 296 -7.29 20.46 0.48
N ARG A 297 -8.02 19.45 0.00
CA ARG A 297 -8.37 19.31 -1.43
C ARG A 297 -9.28 20.41 -1.93
N GLN A 298 -10.23 20.85 -1.11
CA GLN A 298 -11.13 21.95 -1.46
C GLN A 298 -10.42 23.31 -1.41
N ALA A 299 -9.52 23.50 -0.45
CA ALA A 299 -8.70 24.72 -0.34
C ALA A 299 -7.60 24.80 -1.42
N PHE A 300 -7.09 23.65 -1.88
CA PHE A 300 -5.99 23.55 -2.85
C PHE A 300 -6.30 22.53 -3.96
N PRO A 301 -7.20 22.85 -4.91
CA PRO A 301 -7.44 22.01 -6.09
C PRO A 301 -6.17 21.98 -6.95
N ARG A 302 -5.61 20.78 -7.19
CA ARG A 302 -4.34 20.60 -7.91
C ARG A 302 -4.36 21.29 -9.29
N LYS A 303 -3.40 22.19 -9.55
CA LYS A 303 -2.91 22.44 -10.92
C LYS A 303 -1.80 21.43 -11.25
N PRO A 304 -1.65 21.00 -12.51
CA PRO A 304 -0.59 20.07 -12.91
C PRO A 304 0.78 20.67 -12.59
N CYS A 305 1.63 19.88 -11.92
CA CYS A 305 2.94 20.29 -11.45
C CYS A 305 3.93 20.32 -12.63
N LYS A 306 4.54 21.48 -12.90
CA LYS A 306 5.85 21.55 -13.55
C LYS A 306 6.89 21.67 -12.43
N LEU A 307 7.99 20.93 -12.55
CA LEU A 307 9.12 21.02 -11.62
C LEU A 307 9.71 22.45 -11.62
N PRO A 308 10.23 22.93 -10.47
CA PRO A 308 10.92 24.22 -10.40
C PRO A 308 12.17 24.23 -11.30
N PRO A 309 12.51 25.35 -11.97
CA PRO A 309 13.66 25.45 -12.89
C PRO A 309 15.03 25.20 -12.24
N GLU A 310 15.09 25.18 -10.92
CA GLU A 310 16.33 24.97 -10.15
C GLU A 310 16.72 23.49 -10.05
N LEU A 311 15.91 22.58 -10.62
CA LEU A 311 16.14 21.13 -10.67
C LEU A 311 16.08 20.57 -12.11
N GLU A 312 16.24 21.41 -13.15
CA GLU A 312 16.59 21.01 -14.54
C GLU A 312 18.09 21.25 -14.81
#